data_AF-A0A9Q1BGF7-F1
#
_entry.id   AF-A0A9Q1BGF7-F1
#
_cell.length_a   1.000
_cell.length_b   1.000
_cell.length_c   1.000
_cell.angle_alpha   90.00
_cell.angle_beta   90.00
_cell.angle_gamma   90.00
#
_symmetry.space_group_name_H-M   'P 1'
#
loop_
_entity.id
_entity.type
_entity.pdbx_description
1 polymer ?
#
loop_
_entity_poly.entity_id
_entity_poly.type
_entity_poly.pdbx_seq_one_letter_code
_entity_poly.pdbx_strand_id
1 'polypeptide(L)' 'MKNNKSPGPNGFTVEFYKVFWDSLSPFVLRSFNYGLCQGSLSVTQRQSLITLIPKKVGCGFHF' A
#
# COMPACT_ATOMS: atom_id res chain seq x y z
N MET A 1 -8.77 -5.51 -2.50
CA MET A 1 -7.58 -5.36 -3.37
C MET A 1 -7.65 -6.33 -4.54
N LYS A 2 -7.41 -5.86 -5.78
CA LYS A 2 -7.30 -6.72 -6.97
C LYS A 2 -5.98 -7.51 -6.96
N ASN A 3 -6.05 -8.76 -7.41
CA ASN A 3 -4.88 -9.63 -7.55
C ASN A 3 -4.05 -9.26 -8.80
N ASN A 4 -2.85 -9.83 -8.89
CA ASN A 4 -1.90 -9.72 -10.00
C ASN A 4 -1.46 -8.28 -10.29
N LYS A 5 -1.44 -7.44 -9.24
CA LYS A 5 -0.81 -6.13 -9.30
C LYS A 5 0.67 -6.26 -8.95
N SER A 6 1.49 -5.38 -9.52
CA SER A 6 2.89 -5.24 -9.15
C SER A 6 3.02 -5.09 -7.62
N PRO A 7 4.06 -5.69 -7.01
CA PRO A 7 4.28 -5.58 -5.58
C PRO A 7 4.36 -4.12 -5.13
N GLY A 8 3.97 -3.88 -3.88
CA GLY A 8 4.19 -2.59 -3.26
C GLY A 8 5.69 -2.28 -3.13
N PRO A 9 6.03 -1.07 -2.66
CA PRO A 9 7.42 -0.68 -2.40
C PRO A 9 8.20 -1.61 -1.47
N ASN A 10 7.49 -2.35 -0.63
CA ASN A 10 8.04 -3.33 0.27
C ASN A 10 8.24 -4.72 -0.36
N GLY A 11 8.01 -4.87 -1.67
CA GLY A 11 8.21 -6.12 -2.41
C GLY A 11 7.11 -7.16 -2.22
N PHE A 12 6.10 -6.90 -1.37
CA PHE A 12 4.99 -7.83 -1.15
C PHE A 12 3.80 -7.53 -2.06
N THR A 13 3.21 -8.58 -2.61
CA THR A 13 1.99 -8.48 -3.42
C THR A 13 0.73 -8.49 -2.56
N VAL A 14 -0.41 -8.21 -3.17
CA VAL A 14 -1.72 -8.28 -2.52
C VAL A 14 -2.04 -9.69 -2.01
N GLU A 15 -1.64 -10.71 -2.77
CA GLU A 15 -1.87 -12.12 -2.45
C GLU A 15 -1.15 -12.52 -1.16
N PHE A 16 0.08 -12.04 -0.97
CA PHE A 16 0.81 -12.24 0.28
C PHE A 16 0.00 -11.73 1.48
N TYR A 17 -0.50 -10.49 1.42
CA TYR A 17 -1.30 -9.96 2.53
C TYR A 17 -2.60 -10.71 2.74
N LYS A 18 -3.25 -11.22 1.69
CA LYS A 18 -4.47 -12.03 1.83
C LYS A 18 -4.21 -13.36 2.52
N VAL A 19 -3.11 -14.04 2.18
CA VAL A 19 -2.76 -15.35 2.74
C VAL A 19 -2.34 -15.23 4.20
N PHE A 20 -1.54 -14.21 4.53
CA PHE A 20 -0.94 -14.08 5.85
C PHE A 20 -1.68 -13.08 6.77
N TRP A 21 -2.87 -12.60 6.38
CA TRP A 21 -3.56 -11.55 7.14
C TRP A 21 -3.84 -11.97 8.58
N ASP A 22 -4.28 -13.19 8.82
CA ASP A 22 -4.63 -13.65 10.17
C ASP A 22 -3.40 -13.64 11.10
N SER A 23 -2.22 -13.95 10.57
CA SER A 23 -0.96 -13.88 11.30
C SER A 23 -0.43 -12.45 11.44
N LEU A 24 -0.59 -11.60 10.42
CA LEU A 24 -0.02 -10.25 10.38
C LEU A 24 -0.89 -9.20 11.09
N SER A 25 -2.21 -9.35 11.00
CA SER A 25 -3.18 -8.34 11.47
C SER A 25 -3.00 -7.95 12.93
N PRO A 26 -2.66 -8.85 13.89
CA PRO A 26 -2.46 -8.44 15.27
C PRO A 26 -1.26 -7.49 15.43
N PHE A 27 -0.19 -7.70 14.67
CA PHE A 27 1.00 -6.85 14.70
C PHE A 27 0.71 -5.48 14.05
N VAL A 28 0.02 -5.48 12.92
CA VAL A 28 -0.38 -4.25 12.21
C VAL A 28 -1.28 -3.40 13.09
N LEU A 29 -2.31 -4.00 13.70
CA LEU A 29 -3.24 -3.30 14.59
C LEU A 29 -2.54 -2.75 15.83
N ARG A 30 -1.64 -3.52 16.46
CA ARG A 30 -0.84 -3.01 17.59
C ARG A 30 0.01 -1.81 17.20
N SER A 31 0.64 -1.85 16.02
CA SER A 31 1.46 -0.74 15.54
C SER A 31 0.63 0.52 15.28
N PHE A 32 -0.57 0.38 14.71
CA PHE A 32 -1.47 1.52 14.51
C PHE A 32 -2.00 2.08 15.83
N ASN A 33 -2.44 1.23 16.75
CA ASN A 33 -2.91 1.66 18.07
C ASN A 33 -1.79 2.38 18.84
N TYR A 34 -0.56 1.87 18.79
CA TYR A 34 0.59 2.54 19.37
C TYR A 34 0.79 3.93 18.77
N GLY A 35 0.76 4.04 17.43
CA GLY A 35 0.92 5.33 16.76
C GLY A 35 -0.22 6.31 17.04
N LEU A 36 -1.46 5.82 17.23
CA LEU A 36 -2.59 6.63 17.68
C LEU A 36 -2.36 7.15 19.10
N CYS A 37 -1.91 6.30 20.03
CA CYS A 37 -1.59 6.70 21.41
C CYS A 37 -0.44 7.71 21.48
N GLN A 38 0.58 7.55 20.63
CA GLN A 38 1.74 8.47 20.57
C GLN A 38 1.46 9.72 19.72
N GLY A 39 0.34 9.79 19.01
CA GLY A 39 0.02 10.87 18.07
C GLY A 39 0.86 10.87 16.78
N SER A 40 1.68 9.83 16.54
CA SER A 40 2.45 9.69 15.30
C SER A 40 2.75 8.24 14.95
N LEU A 41 2.70 7.92 13.65
CA LEU A 41 3.12 6.61 13.13
C LEU A 41 4.65 6.51 13.06
N SER A 42 5.18 5.28 12.91
CA SER A 42 6.61 5.06 12.70
C SER A 42 7.12 5.74 11.43
N VAL A 43 8.43 5.96 11.31
CA VAL A 43 9.02 6.62 10.13
C VAL A 43 8.69 5.85 8.84
N THR A 44 8.81 4.52 8.85
CA THR A 44 8.47 3.67 7.71
C THR A 44 6.98 3.71 7.35
N GLN A 45 6.09 3.87 8.33
CA GLN A 45 4.65 4.03 8.08
C GLN A 45 4.25 5.43 7.61
N ARG A 46 5.11 6.43 7.83
CA ARG A 46 4.93 7.81 7.33
C ARG A 46 5.57 8.05 5.97
N GLN A 47 6.42 7.14 5.50
CA GLN A 47 7.02 7.23 4.18
C GLN A 47 5.97 6.94 3.11
N SER A 48 5.64 7.97 2.32
CA SER A 48 4.85 7.81 1.10
C SER A 48 5.78 7.84 -0.12
N LEU A 49 5.52 6.97 -1.10
CA LEU A 49 6.15 7.06 -2.41
C LEU A 49 5.23 7.82 -3.35
N ILE A 50 5.73 8.97 -3.81
CA ILE A 50 5.06 9.76 -4.84
C ILE A 50 5.49 9.18 -6.19
N THR A 51 4.57 8.55 -6.90
CA THR A 51 4.78 8.09 -8.28
C THR A 51 3.80 8.80 -9.19
N LEU A 52 4.31 9.43 -10.25
CA LEU A 52 3.49 10.00 -11.30
C LEU A 52 2.87 8.84 -12.10
N ILE A 53 1.54 8.75 -12.09
CA ILE A 53 0.80 7.81 -12.94
C ILE A 53 0.40 8.57 -14.20
N PRO A 54 0.97 8.25 -15.38
CA PRO A 54 0.60 8.91 -16.63
C PRO A 54 -0.90 8.66 -16.90
N LYS A 55 -1.66 9.73 -17.07
CA LYS A 55 -3.02 9.59 -17.61
C LYS A 55 -2.90 9.13 -19.07
N LYS A 56 -3.64 8.09 -19.43
CA LYS A 56 -3.84 7.77 -20.84
C LYS A 56 -4.50 8.98 -21.49
N VAL A 57 -3.79 9.64 -22.40
CA VAL A 57 -4.43 10.54 -23.36
C VAL A 57 -5.29 9.63 -24.24
N GLY A 58 -6.59 9.89 -24.30
CA GLY A 58 -7.49 9.06 -25.09
C GLY A 58 -7.02 9.01 -26.54
N CYS A 59 -6.95 7.81 -27.12
CA CYS A 59 -6.92 7.66 -28.58
C CYS A 59 -8.17 8.33 -29.14
N GLY A 60 -8.00 9.48 -29.77
CA GLY A 60 -9.10 10.26 -30.29
C GLY A 60 -8.68 11.57 -30.93
N PHE A 61 -7.73 11.53 -31.87
CA PHE A 61 -7.67 12.47 -32.99
C PHE A 61 -7.14 11.72 -34.21
N HIS A 62 -8.09 11.20 -34.98
CA HIS A 62 -7.87 10.94 -36.41
C HIS A 62 -7.89 12.31 -37.08
N PHE A 63 -6.79 12.70 -37.70
CA PHE A 63 -6.83 13.60 -38.85
C PHE A 63 -7.02 12.75 -40.10
#